data_AF-A0A1H7JUL4-F1
#
_entry.id   AF-A0A1H7JUL4-F1
#
_cell.length_a   1.000
_cell.length_b   1.000
_cell.length_c   1.000
_cell.angle_alpha   90.00
_cell.angle_beta   90.00
_cell.angle_gamma   90.00
#
_symmetry.space_group_name_H-M   'P 1'
#
loop_
_entity.id
_entity.type
_entity.pdbx_description
1 polymer ?
#
loop_
_entity_poly.entity_id
_entity_poly.type
_entity_poly.pdbx_seq_one_letter_code
_entity_poly.pdbx_strand_id
1 'polypeptide(L)'
;MRNFISSRIAVLKIVAFVIGILMMIFTMGDAIKIWKKDFGKIYEKGRTDYAQDELVTGKIEYVLGTVATLESTQTVYGIPVKKQLTPYYLCYITYDENKGKDEYCVLVHATNKDTIKTMDSLVIHTQFALEHAGEKVTSSTEPVALELKAKPIPDDVMDYTVKYLQGGETSEQEIKKMLADYMLEEQDFSTARFMPLFGFIIAAIPVLMFIVSRKRARAFKNSRTHYVNQGPANNFSAPPSNAGGEPMKRYSAQAYEAHTYPHGYNADNNQQEPSAEMDSIDTSNLKL
;
A
#
# COMPACT_ATOMS: atom_id res chain seq x y z
N MET A 1 -29.50 5.80 -8.33
CA MET A 1 -28.13 6.23 -7.95
C MET A 1 -27.71 5.84 -6.52
N ARG A 2 -28.53 6.01 -5.47
CA ARG A 2 -28.14 5.69 -4.06
C ARG A 2 -27.65 4.25 -3.81
N ASN A 3 -28.25 3.25 -4.44
CA ASN A 3 -27.86 1.84 -4.27
C ASN A 3 -26.54 1.48 -4.98
N PHE A 4 -26.19 2.19 -6.04
CA PHE A 4 -24.93 1.99 -6.77
C PHE A 4 -23.74 2.57 -5.99
N ILE A 5 -23.93 3.72 -5.33
CA ILE A 5 -22.90 4.37 -4.51
C ILE A 5 -22.69 3.59 -3.20
N SER A 6 -23.75 3.06 -2.57
CA SER A 6 -23.63 2.29 -1.33
C SER A 6 -22.92 0.93 -1.53
N SER A 7 -23.18 0.26 -2.66
CA SER A 7 -22.49 -0.98 -3.06
C SER A 7 -20.98 -0.76 -3.25
N ARG A 8 -20.58 0.29 -3.97
CA ARG A 8 -19.16 0.62 -4.22
C ARG A 8 -18.41 0.95 -2.93
N ILE A 9 -19.04 1.66 -2.00
CA ILE A 9 -18.44 1.97 -0.68
C ILE A 9 -18.28 0.70 0.17
N ALA A 10 -19.22 -0.25 0.09
CA ALA A 10 -19.11 -1.52 0.80
C ALA A 10 -17.98 -2.39 0.25
N VAL A 11 -17.86 -2.49 -1.08
CA VAL A 11 -16.76 -3.21 -1.75
C VAL A 11 -15.41 -2.59 -1.38
N LEU A 12 -15.28 -1.27 -1.43
CA LEU A 12 -14.02 -0.57 -1.11
C LEU A 12 -13.56 -0.81 0.33
N LYS A 13 -14.50 -0.92 1.29
CA LYS A 13 -14.20 -1.28 2.69
C LYS A 13 -13.68 -2.70 2.84
N ILE A 14 -14.28 -3.66 2.13
CA ILE A 14 -13.84 -5.06 2.14
C ILE A 14 -12.43 -5.16 1.54
N VAL A 15 -12.20 -4.49 0.40
CA VAL A 15 -10.89 -4.47 -0.25
C VAL A 15 -9.83 -3.84 0.67
N ALA A 16 -10.12 -2.68 1.27
CA ALA A 16 -9.20 -2.02 2.21
C ALA A 16 -8.89 -2.91 3.43
N PHE A 17 -9.89 -3.61 3.97
CA PHE A 17 -9.70 -4.55 5.08
C PHE A 17 -8.79 -5.73 4.70
N VAL A 18 -9.02 -6.34 3.54
CA VAL A 18 -8.18 -7.44 3.04
C VAL A 18 -6.74 -6.98 2.79
N ILE A 19 -6.55 -5.81 2.16
CA ILE A 19 -5.21 -5.24 1.94
C ILE A 19 -4.52 -4.99 3.29
N GLY A 20 -5.20 -4.40 4.28
CA GLY A 20 -4.63 -4.15 5.60
C GLY A 20 -4.18 -5.44 6.30
N ILE A 21 -4.97 -6.51 6.22
CA ILE A 21 -4.59 -7.82 6.76
C ILE A 21 -3.40 -8.42 6.03
N LEU A 22 -3.40 -8.40 4.69
CA LEU A 22 -2.28 -8.93 3.91
C LEU A 22 -0.98 -8.18 4.23
N MET A 23 -1.03 -6.84 4.29
CA MET A 23 0.12 -6.04 4.71
C MET A 23 0.63 -6.48 6.08
N MET A 24 -0.24 -6.62 7.08
CA MET A 24 0.17 -7.13 8.40
C MET A 24 0.85 -8.51 8.30
N ILE A 25 0.24 -9.49 7.62
CA ILE A 25 0.78 -10.86 7.54
C ILE A 25 2.16 -10.87 6.89
N PHE A 26 2.33 -10.19 5.76
CA PHE A 26 3.59 -10.21 5.02
C PHE A 26 4.71 -9.41 5.70
N THR A 27 4.38 -8.37 6.47
CA THR A 27 5.40 -7.48 7.06
C THR A 27 5.67 -7.76 8.53
N MET A 28 4.83 -8.56 9.20
CA MET A 28 4.98 -8.85 10.63
C MET A 28 6.27 -9.61 10.94
N GLY A 29 6.67 -10.55 10.07
CA GLY A 29 7.89 -11.34 10.26
C GLY A 29 9.15 -10.45 10.35
N ASP A 30 9.32 -9.57 9.36
CA ASP A 30 10.44 -8.64 9.31
C ASP A 30 10.36 -7.61 10.44
N ALA A 31 9.18 -7.07 10.75
CA ALA A 31 9.01 -6.11 11.84
C ALA A 31 9.36 -6.71 13.21
N ILE A 32 9.00 -7.98 13.47
CA ILE A 32 9.38 -8.66 14.72
C ILE A 32 10.90 -8.81 14.81
N LYS A 33 11.57 -9.21 13.72
CA LYS A 33 13.03 -9.32 13.68
C LYS A 33 13.69 -7.97 13.96
N ILE A 34 13.19 -6.90 13.33
CA ILE A 34 13.65 -5.52 13.56
C ILE A 34 13.45 -5.10 15.02
N TRP A 35 12.28 -5.36 15.62
CA TRP A 35 12.00 -5.02 17.01
C TRP A 35 12.86 -5.80 18.01
N LYS A 36 13.16 -7.07 17.71
CA LYS A 36 14.07 -7.91 18.51
C LYS A 36 15.55 -7.59 18.28
N LYS A 37 15.86 -6.72 17.30
CA LYS A 37 17.22 -6.43 16.83
C LYS A 37 17.97 -7.70 16.40
N ASP A 38 17.23 -8.65 15.84
CA ASP A 38 17.74 -9.93 15.37
C ASP A 38 18.24 -9.77 13.92
N PHE A 39 19.47 -9.27 13.80
CA PHE A 39 20.11 -8.97 12.52
C PHE A 39 21.38 -9.80 12.34
N GLY A 40 21.59 -10.33 11.14
CA GLY A 40 22.91 -10.79 10.73
C GLY A 40 23.87 -9.60 10.60
N LYS A 41 25.16 -9.80 10.88
CA LYS A 41 26.18 -8.76 10.62
C LYS A 41 27.06 -9.17 9.45
N ILE A 42 27.32 -8.23 8.53
CA ILE A 42 28.10 -8.48 7.31
C ILE A 42 29.46 -9.12 7.65
N TYR A 43 30.24 -8.49 8.52
CA TYR A 43 31.56 -9.01 8.98
C TYR A 43 31.49 -10.17 9.98
N GLU A 44 30.30 -10.69 10.30
CA GLU A 44 30.14 -11.93 11.06
C GLU A 44 29.60 -13.05 10.18
N LYS A 45 29.46 -12.83 8.86
CA LYS A 45 28.98 -13.80 7.87
C LYS A 45 30.07 -14.09 6.84
N GLY A 46 30.16 -15.34 6.43
CA GLY A 46 30.89 -15.77 5.25
C GLY A 46 29.99 -15.75 4.01
N ARG A 47 30.60 -15.96 2.84
CA ARG A 47 29.93 -15.86 1.53
C ARG A 47 28.66 -16.71 1.38
N THR A 48 28.62 -17.89 2.03
CA THR A 48 27.50 -18.85 1.98
C THR A 48 26.56 -18.77 3.19
N ASP A 49 26.81 -17.88 4.15
CA ASP A 49 26.07 -17.82 5.43
C ASP A 49 24.76 -17.03 5.32
N TYR A 50 24.48 -16.44 4.16
CA TYR A 50 23.28 -15.65 3.92
C TYR A 50 22.09 -16.55 3.60
N ALA A 51 20.96 -16.29 4.26
CA ALA A 51 19.69 -16.90 3.91
C ALA A 51 18.81 -15.92 3.13
N GLN A 52 17.96 -16.43 2.25
CA GLN A 52 16.97 -15.61 1.56
C GLN A 52 16.09 -14.85 2.56
N ASP A 53 15.84 -13.57 2.29
CA ASP A 53 15.03 -12.66 3.11
C ASP A 53 15.56 -12.43 4.53
N GLU A 54 16.83 -12.76 4.77
CA GLU A 54 17.51 -12.43 6.03
C GLU A 54 17.76 -10.92 6.13
N LEU A 55 17.54 -10.36 7.32
CA LEU A 55 17.85 -8.97 7.61
C LEU A 55 19.30 -8.88 8.10
N VAL A 56 20.08 -8.02 7.44
CA VAL A 56 21.51 -7.85 7.68
C VAL A 56 21.78 -6.38 7.99
N THR A 57 22.72 -6.14 8.90
CA THR A 57 23.23 -4.80 9.20
C THR A 57 24.75 -4.82 9.14
N GLY A 58 25.35 -3.69 8.82
CA GLY A 58 26.80 -3.60 8.81
C GLY A 58 27.30 -2.28 8.27
N LYS A 59 28.61 -2.17 8.20
CA LYS A 59 29.28 -1.07 7.51
C LYS A 59 29.92 -1.63 6.25
N ILE A 60 29.92 -0.86 5.18
CA ILE A 60 30.72 -1.16 4.00
C ILE A 60 31.86 -0.16 3.96
N GLU A 61 33.08 -0.69 3.96
CA GLU A 61 34.32 0.09 3.97
C GLU A 61 34.96 0.16 2.58
N TYR A 62 34.75 -0.87 1.76
CA TYR A 62 35.38 -1.01 0.46
C TYR A 62 34.34 -1.31 -0.63
N VAL A 63 34.34 -0.46 -1.66
CA VAL A 63 33.47 -0.57 -2.84
C VAL A 63 34.37 -0.60 -4.07
N LEU A 64 34.36 -1.69 -4.82
CA LEU A 64 35.17 -1.84 -6.03
C LEU A 64 34.61 -1.02 -7.20
N GLY A 65 33.29 -0.88 -7.27
CA GLY A 65 32.62 -0.11 -8.32
C GLY A 65 31.19 -0.55 -8.58
N THR A 66 30.57 0.06 -9.58
CA THR A 66 29.21 -0.24 -10.03
C THR A 66 29.25 -1.25 -11.15
N VAL A 67 28.59 -2.40 -10.96
CA VAL A 67 28.56 -3.49 -11.97
C VAL A 67 27.33 -3.41 -12.88
N ALA A 68 26.22 -2.91 -12.35
CA ALA A 68 24.96 -2.78 -13.07
C ALA A 68 24.13 -1.63 -12.49
N THR A 69 23.12 -1.17 -13.22
CA THR A 69 22.17 -0.16 -12.73
C THR A 69 20.76 -0.53 -13.13
N LEU A 70 19.86 -0.62 -12.17
CA LEU A 70 18.44 -0.83 -12.41
C LEU A 70 17.79 0.50 -12.80
N GLU A 71 17.19 0.53 -13.99
CA GLU A 71 16.40 1.68 -14.45
C GLU A 71 14.92 1.43 -14.22
N SER A 72 14.31 2.26 -13.36
CA SER A 72 12.87 2.31 -13.16
C SER A 72 12.32 3.60 -13.73
N THR A 73 11.43 3.47 -14.72
CA THR A 73 10.77 4.60 -15.37
C THR A 73 9.28 4.59 -15.07
N GLN A 74 8.80 5.65 -14.43
CA GLN A 74 7.38 5.87 -14.22
C GLN A 74 6.82 6.65 -15.40
N THR A 75 5.80 6.10 -16.05
CA THR A 75 5.08 6.75 -17.15
C THR A 75 3.70 7.20 -16.73
N VAL A 76 3.29 8.40 -17.13
CA VAL A 76 1.91 8.91 -17.01
C VAL A 76 1.42 9.23 -18.41
N TYR A 77 0.31 8.61 -18.82
CA TYR A 77 -0.20 8.66 -20.20
C TYR A 77 0.83 8.26 -21.28
N GLY A 78 1.68 7.28 -20.99
CA GLY A 78 2.74 6.84 -21.90
C GLY A 78 3.96 7.76 -21.98
N ILE A 79 3.95 8.89 -21.27
CA ILE A 79 5.08 9.83 -21.20
C ILE A 79 5.90 9.51 -19.94
N PRO A 80 7.22 9.29 -20.05
CA PRO A 80 8.08 9.08 -18.88
C PRO A 80 8.16 10.37 -18.06
N VAL A 81 7.67 10.33 -16.82
CA VAL A 81 7.64 11.49 -15.91
C VAL A 81 8.70 11.42 -14.82
N LYS A 82 9.21 10.22 -14.52
CA LYS A 82 10.24 10.03 -13.51
C LYS A 82 11.13 8.86 -13.91
N LYS A 83 12.44 9.09 -13.89
CA LYS A 83 13.48 8.07 -14.06
C LYS A 83 14.22 7.94 -12.75
N GLN A 84 14.34 6.72 -12.24
CA GLN A 84 15.12 6.38 -11.07
C GLN A 84 16.15 5.31 -11.45
N LEU A 85 17.41 5.61 -11.17
CA LEU A 85 18.53 4.71 -11.40
C LEU A 85 19.03 4.23 -10.03
N THR A 86 19.04 2.93 -9.81
CA THR A 86 19.55 2.32 -8.57
C THR A 86 20.70 1.36 -8.90
N PRO A 87 21.94 1.68 -8.49
CA PRO A 87 23.12 0.90 -8.84
C PRO A 87 23.25 -0.38 -8.00
N TYR A 88 23.86 -1.39 -8.63
CA TYR A 88 24.41 -2.57 -7.96
C TYR A 88 25.91 -2.34 -7.82
N TYR A 89 26.37 -2.21 -6.57
CA TYR A 89 27.77 -2.07 -6.23
C TYR A 89 28.39 -3.42 -5.91
N LEU A 90 29.63 -3.61 -6.35
CA LEU A 90 30.47 -4.71 -5.89
C LEU A 90 31.29 -4.24 -4.70
N CYS A 91 31.04 -4.82 -3.54
CA CYS A 91 31.70 -4.46 -2.28
C CYS A 91 32.67 -5.56 -1.85
N TYR A 92 33.80 -5.16 -1.29
CA TYR A 92 34.82 -6.08 -0.80
C TYR A 92 34.73 -6.20 0.73
N ILE A 93 34.61 -7.44 1.22
CA ILE A 93 34.62 -7.74 2.65
C ILE A 93 35.99 -8.33 2.98
N THR A 94 36.76 -7.60 3.77
CA THR A 94 38.12 -7.97 4.17
C THR A 94 38.15 -9.11 5.18
N TYR A 95 39.26 -9.84 5.19
CA TYR A 95 39.53 -10.89 6.15
C TYR A 95 39.54 -10.34 7.58
N ASP A 96 38.80 -10.99 8.47
CA ASP A 96 38.90 -10.74 9.91
C ASP A 96 39.69 -11.90 10.55
N GLU A 97 40.97 -11.66 10.81
CA GLU A 97 41.89 -12.59 11.48
C GLU A 97 41.32 -13.17 12.77
N ASN A 98 40.51 -12.38 13.50
CA ASN A 98 39.95 -12.80 14.78
C ASN A 98 38.78 -13.78 14.63
N LYS A 99 38.18 -13.84 13.43
CA LYS A 99 37.00 -14.67 13.15
C LYS A 99 37.26 -15.80 12.16
N GLY A 100 38.44 -15.82 11.53
CA GLY A 100 38.84 -16.85 10.58
C GLY A 100 37.91 -16.93 9.36
N LYS A 101 37.37 -15.79 8.91
CA LYS A 101 36.43 -15.72 7.78
C LYS A 101 37.12 -15.19 6.55
N ASP A 102 37.13 -16.00 5.49
CA ASP A 102 37.71 -15.69 4.19
C ASP A 102 37.21 -14.36 3.61
N GLU A 103 38.05 -13.76 2.78
CA GLU A 103 37.74 -12.57 1.98
C GLU A 103 36.72 -12.92 0.90
N TYR A 104 35.71 -12.07 0.70
CA TYR A 104 34.72 -12.27 -0.35
C TYR A 104 34.14 -10.96 -0.84
N CYS A 105 33.55 -11.01 -2.04
CA CYS A 105 32.82 -9.92 -2.63
C CYS A 105 31.31 -10.11 -2.41
N VAL A 106 30.60 -9.02 -2.14
CA VAL A 106 29.14 -9.02 -2.02
C VAL A 106 28.54 -7.94 -2.91
N LEU A 107 27.43 -8.26 -3.56
CA LEU A 107 26.67 -7.29 -4.34
C LEU A 107 25.72 -6.53 -3.42
N VAL A 108 25.78 -5.21 -3.45
CA VAL A 108 24.87 -4.34 -2.69
C VAL A 108 24.02 -3.52 -3.66
N HIS A 109 22.70 -3.67 -3.58
CA HIS A 109 21.75 -2.85 -4.33
C HIS A 109 21.34 -1.64 -3.50
N ALA A 110 21.91 -0.48 -3.83
CA ALA A 110 21.62 0.76 -3.13
C ALA A 110 20.41 1.47 -3.75
N THR A 111 19.45 1.83 -2.91
CA THR A 111 18.17 2.44 -3.32
C THR A 111 18.03 3.89 -2.84
N ASN A 112 18.74 4.26 -1.77
CA ASN A 112 18.76 5.60 -1.20
C ASN A 112 19.82 6.48 -1.86
N LYS A 113 19.46 7.71 -2.22
CA LYS A 113 20.36 8.69 -2.86
C LYS A 113 21.58 9.03 -2.01
N ASP A 114 21.43 9.16 -0.70
CA ASP A 114 22.54 9.51 0.18
C ASP A 114 23.53 8.36 0.32
N THR A 115 23.01 7.13 0.37
CA THR A 115 23.79 5.89 0.34
C THR A 115 24.58 5.76 -0.96
N ILE A 116 23.91 5.93 -2.11
CA ILE A 116 24.53 5.93 -3.45
C ILE A 116 25.70 6.92 -3.50
N LYS A 117 25.47 8.18 -3.08
CA LYS A 117 26.51 9.21 -3.07
C LYS A 117 27.72 8.83 -2.21
N THR A 118 27.48 8.21 -1.06
CA THR A 118 28.56 7.83 -0.15
C THR A 118 29.31 6.60 -0.69
N MET A 119 28.62 5.63 -1.27
CA MET A 119 29.24 4.50 -1.96
C MET A 119 30.09 4.94 -3.16
N ASP A 120 29.60 5.88 -3.97
CA ASP A 120 30.38 6.44 -5.09
C ASP A 120 31.69 7.08 -4.60
N SER A 121 31.67 7.77 -3.45
CA SER A 121 32.91 8.31 -2.85
C SER A 121 33.87 7.22 -2.34
N LEU A 122 33.33 6.09 -1.86
CA LEU A 122 34.15 4.96 -1.44
C LEU A 122 34.83 4.24 -2.59
N VAL A 123 34.31 4.31 -3.83
CA VAL A 123 34.97 3.68 -5.00
C VAL A 123 36.38 4.22 -5.20
N ILE A 124 36.52 5.54 -5.22
CA ILE A 124 37.81 6.21 -5.40
C ILE A 124 38.75 5.87 -4.24
N HIS A 125 38.22 5.88 -3.02
CA HIS A 125 39.00 5.52 -1.83
C HIS A 125 39.50 4.06 -1.87
N THR A 126 38.63 3.14 -2.29
CA THR A 126 38.96 1.72 -2.37
C THR A 126 40.04 1.47 -3.40
N GLN A 127 39.92 2.07 -4.59
CA GLN A 127 40.95 1.98 -5.61
C GLN A 127 42.29 2.51 -5.09
N PHE A 128 42.30 3.67 -4.44
CA PHE A 128 43.52 4.23 -3.85
C PHE A 128 44.13 3.29 -2.80
N ALA A 129 43.31 2.72 -1.92
CA ALA A 129 43.77 1.79 -0.89
C ALA A 129 44.35 0.48 -1.46
N LEU A 130 43.80 -0.02 -2.57
CA LEU A 130 44.29 -1.22 -3.25
C LEU A 130 45.60 -0.95 -4.01
N GLU A 131 45.75 0.23 -4.61
CA GLU A 131 46.98 0.63 -5.33
C GLU A 131 48.15 0.95 -4.39
N HIS A 132 47.88 1.35 -3.14
CA HIS A 132 48.89 1.74 -2.14
C HIS A 132 48.92 0.75 -0.96
N ALA A 133 48.95 -0.55 -1.27
CA ALA A 133 48.97 -1.60 -0.25
C ALA A 133 50.15 -1.43 0.73
N GLY A 134 49.84 -1.27 2.02
CA GLY A 134 50.82 -1.07 3.09
C GLY A 134 50.98 0.36 3.58
N GLU A 135 50.40 1.34 2.89
CA GLU A 135 50.33 2.72 3.38
C GLU A 135 49.08 2.91 4.25
N LYS A 136 49.20 3.63 5.37
CA LYS A 136 48.03 4.05 6.15
C LYS A 136 47.27 5.10 5.35
N VAL A 137 46.32 4.65 4.55
CA VAL A 137 45.38 5.55 3.88
C VAL A 137 44.44 6.13 4.93
N THR A 138 44.69 7.36 5.35
CA THR A 138 43.74 8.14 6.16
C THR A 138 42.70 8.74 5.24
N SER A 139 41.61 8.03 5.03
CA SER A 139 40.45 8.56 4.31
C SER A 139 39.57 9.38 5.23
N SER A 140 39.12 10.53 4.73
CA SER A 140 38.02 11.28 5.35
C SER A 140 36.65 10.69 5.04
N THR A 141 36.58 9.65 4.20
CA THR A 141 35.32 9.02 3.79
C THR A 141 34.94 7.97 4.82
N GLU A 142 33.88 8.24 5.57
CA GLU A 142 33.38 7.32 6.58
C GLU A 142 32.77 6.06 5.93
N PRO A 143 32.87 4.88 6.58
CA PRO A 143 32.17 3.69 6.14
C PRO A 143 30.67 3.88 6.08
N VAL A 144 30.01 3.28 5.09
CA VAL A 144 28.56 3.40 4.91
C VAL A 144 27.85 2.39 5.80
N ALA A 145 27.12 2.87 6.80
CA ALA A 145 26.24 2.02 7.61
C ALA A 145 24.96 1.70 6.84
N LEU A 146 24.63 0.41 6.75
CA LEU A 146 23.52 -0.08 5.93
C LEU A 146 22.59 -0.99 6.70
N GLU A 147 21.31 -0.87 6.37
CA GLU A 147 20.24 -1.79 6.71
C GLU A 147 19.85 -2.52 5.42
N LEU A 148 20.01 -3.84 5.42
CA LEU A 148 20.03 -4.65 4.21
C LEU A 148 19.11 -5.87 4.36
N LYS A 149 18.59 -6.35 3.23
CA LYS A 149 17.87 -7.61 3.13
C LYS A 149 18.49 -8.49 2.05
N ALA A 150 18.83 -9.73 2.42
CA ALA A 150 19.41 -10.69 1.50
C ALA A 150 18.39 -11.14 0.46
N LYS A 151 18.77 -11.08 -0.82
CA LYS A 151 17.94 -11.47 -1.97
C LYS A 151 18.75 -12.26 -2.98
N PRO A 152 18.11 -13.15 -3.76
CA PRO A 152 18.81 -13.85 -4.84
C PRO A 152 19.35 -12.83 -5.85
N ILE A 153 20.53 -13.10 -6.38
CA ILE A 153 21.17 -12.27 -7.39
C ILE A 153 20.41 -12.49 -8.71
N PRO A 154 19.89 -11.43 -9.37
CA PRO A 154 19.31 -11.56 -10.70
C PRO A 154 20.35 -12.06 -11.70
N ASP A 155 19.97 -12.97 -12.60
CA ASP A 155 20.89 -13.58 -13.58
C ASP A 155 21.63 -12.51 -14.41
N ASP A 156 20.92 -11.49 -14.89
CA ASP A 156 21.53 -10.38 -15.65
C ASP A 156 22.61 -9.65 -14.83
N VAL A 157 22.35 -9.41 -13.53
CA VAL A 157 23.31 -8.73 -12.63
C VAL A 157 24.53 -9.62 -12.41
N MET A 158 24.34 -10.94 -12.26
CA MET A 158 25.44 -11.90 -12.17
C MET A 158 26.29 -11.87 -13.45
N ASP A 159 25.67 -11.88 -14.63
CA ASP A 159 26.38 -11.82 -15.91
C ASP A 159 27.20 -10.52 -16.07
N TYR A 160 26.64 -9.37 -15.68
CA TYR A 160 27.39 -8.11 -15.66
C TYR A 160 28.53 -8.15 -14.64
N THR A 161 28.32 -8.76 -13.47
CA THR A 161 29.34 -8.91 -12.44
C THR A 161 30.50 -9.78 -12.93
N VAL A 162 30.20 -10.91 -13.56
CA VAL A 162 31.21 -11.79 -14.17
C VAL A 162 32.01 -11.01 -15.20
N LYS A 163 31.37 -10.31 -16.13
CA LYS A 163 32.05 -9.48 -17.15
C LYS A 163 32.92 -8.38 -16.53
N TYR A 164 32.47 -7.76 -15.44
CA TYR A 164 33.22 -6.73 -14.73
C TYR A 164 34.51 -7.28 -14.09
N LEU A 165 34.43 -8.48 -13.50
CA LEU A 165 35.55 -9.12 -12.83
C LEU A 165 36.45 -9.96 -13.75
N GLN A 166 36.03 -10.19 -14.99
CA GLN A 166 36.75 -11.03 -15.95
C GLN A 166 38.01 -10.32 -16.47
N GLY A 167 39.07 -10.36 -15.67
CA GLY A 167 40.41 -9.93 -16.02
C GLY A 167 41.25 -11.09 -16.54
N GLY A 168 41.32 -11.26 -17.86
CA GLY A 168 42.26 -12.16 -18.55
C GLY A 168 42.07 -13.65 -18.28
N GLU A 169 42.59 -14.14 -17.15
CA GLU A 169 42.75 -15.57 -16.84
C GLU A 169 41.75 -16.11 -15.81
N THR A 170 40.96 -15.26 -15.14
CA THR A 170 40.00 -15.73 -14.12
C THR A 170 38.79 -16.39 -14.76
N SER A 171 38.52 -17.64 -14.39
CA SER A 171 37.35 -18.36 -14.87
C SER A 171 36.06 -17.85 -14.20
N GLU A 172 34.93 -17.98 -14.88
CA GLU A 172 33.61 -17.64 -14.32
C GLU A 172 33.32 -18.38 -13.00
N GLN A 173 33.75 -19.64 -12.90
CA GLN A 173 33.57 -20.43 -11.68
C GLN A 173 34.39 -19.89 -10.50
N GLU A 174 35.59 -19.36 -10.74
CA GLU A 174 36.38 -18.72 -9.69
C GLU A 174 35.75 -17.40 -9.25
N ILE A 175 35.26 -16.59 -10.18
CA ILE A 175 34.54 -15.35 -9.87
C ILE A 175 33.32 -15.65 -8.99
N LYS A 176 32.50 -16.64 -9.37
CA LYS A 176 31.33 -17.05 -8.57
C LYS A 176 31.69 -17.58 -7.18
N LYS A 177 32.87 -18.18 -7.01
CA LYS A 177 33.35 -18.64 -5.69
C LYS A 177 33.80 -17.48 -4.79
N MET A 178 34.23 -16.36 -5.36
CA MET A 178 34.59 -15.15 -4.62
C MET A 178 33.36 -14.33 -4.21
N LEU A 179 32.22 -14.52 -4.88
CA LEU A 179 30.98 -13.82 -4.60
C LEU A 179 30.17 -14.52 -3.49
N ALA A 180 29.44 -13.71 -2.72
CA ALA A 180 28.39 -14.19 -1.84
C ALA A 180 27.22 -14.80 -2.64
N ASP A 181 26.56 -15.81 -2.07
CA ASP A 181 25.45 -16.51 -2.74
C ASP A 181 24.20 -15.63 -2.93
N TYR A 182 24.09 -14.55 -2.15
CA TYR A 182 22.98 -13.60 -2.17
C TYR A 182 23.50 -12.17 -2.34
N MET A 183 22.70 -11.33 -3.00
CA MET A 183 22.89 -9.88 -2.95
C MET A 183 22.23 -9.29 -1.71
N LEU A 184 22.66 -8.11 -1.31
CA LEU A 184 22.12 -7.35 -0.21
C LEU A 184 21.38 -6.12 -0.75
N GLU A 185 20.06 -6.10 -0.64
CA GLU A 185 19.25 -4.94 -1.05
C GLU A 185 19.05 -3.98 0.11
N GLU A 186 19.32 -2.70 -0.12
CA GLU A 186 19.10 -1.65 0.88
C GLU A 186 17.62 -1.53 1.24
N GLN A 187 17.34 -1.57 2.54
CA GLN A 187 15.99 -1.46 3.09
C GLN A 187 15.99 -0.54 4.31
N ASP A 188 15.08 0.44 4.31
CA ASP A 188 14.87 1.30 5.47
C ASP A 188 14.04 0.57 6.55
N PHE A 189 14.70 0.15 7.63
CA PHE A 189 14.03 -0.51 8.76
C PHE A 189 13.20 0.47 9.60
N SER A 190 13.47 1.76 9.52
CA SER A 190 12.75 2.79 10.28
C SER A 190 11.27 2.87 9.87
N THR A 191 11.00 2.62 8.59
CA THR A 191 9.64 2.50 8.04
C THR A 191 9.11 1.07 8.18
N ALA A 192 9.93 0.06 7.90
CA ALA A 192 9.50 -1.35 7.94
C ALA A 192 9.00 -1.80 9.32
N ARG A 193 9.60 -1.29 10.42
CA ARG A 193 9.16 -1.58 11.79
C ARG A 193 7.73 -1.15 12.11
N PHE A 194 7.19 -0.17 11.37
CA PHE A 194 5.83 0.35 11.59
C PHE A 194 4.82 -0.13 10.54
N MET A 195 5.27 -0.85 9.52
CA MET A 195 4.42 -1.35 8.45
C MET A 195 3.23 -2.20 8.96
N PRO A 196 3.39 -3.08 9.97
CA PRO A 196 2.26 -3.78 10.57
C PRO A 196 1.26 -2.83 11.26
N LEU A 197 1.74 -1.75 11.89
CA LEU A 197 0.87 -0.77 12.54
C LEU A 197 0.04 0.01 11.52
N PHE A 198 0.63 0.38 10.38
CA PHE A 198 -0.13 0.98 9.28
C PHE A 198 -1.18 0.00 8.73
N GLY A 199 -0.83 -1.27 8.54
CA GLY A 199 -1.77 -2.32 8.15
C GLY A 199 -2.94 -2.45 9.14
N PHE A 200 -2.65 -2.39 10.44
CA PHE A 200 -3.67 -2.40 11.49
C PHE A 200 -4.61 -1.19 11.39
N ILE A 201 -4.08 0.03 11.23
CA ILE A 201 -4.89 1.25 11.10
C ILE A 201 -5.83 1.15 9.89
N ILE A 202 -5.31 0.69 8.74
CA ILE A 202 -6.09 0.50 7.52
C ILE A 202 -7.21 -0.53 7.74
N ALA A 203 -6.92 -1.64 8.41
CA ALA A 203 -7.92 -2.66 8.71
C ALA A 203 -8.95 -2.21 9.77
N ALA A 204 -8.56 -1.36 10.73
CA ALA A 204 -9.43 -0.88 11.79
C ALA A 204 -10.51 0.11 11.31
N ILE A 205 -10.21 0.94 10.30
CA ILE A 205 -11.14 1.95 9.78
C ILE A 205 -12.47 1.33 9.27
N PRO A 206 -12.46 0.30 8.40
CA PRO A 206 -13.67 -0.41 7.98
C PRO A 206 -14.46 -1.01 9.16
N VAL A 207 -13.77 -1.58 10.15
CA VAL A 207 -14.37 -2.20 11.33
C VAL A 207 -15.09 -1.16 12.18
N LEU A 208 -14.45 -0.02 12.45
CA LEU A 208 -15.05 1.10 13.18
C LEU A 208 -16.28 1.65 12.45
N MET A 209 -16.19 1.85 11.13
CA MET A 209 -17.34 2.27 10.32
C MET A 209 -18.49 1.26 10.38
N PHE A 210 -18.19 -0.04 10.40
CA PHE A 210 -19.22 -1.07 10.54
C PHE A 210 -19.90 -1.00 11.90
N ILE A 211 -19.15 -0.84 13.01
CA ILE A 211 -19.70 -0.70 14.37
C ILE A 211 -20.62 0.54 14.46
N VAL A 212 -20.17 1.69 13.95
CA VAL A 212 -20.97 2.93 13.94
C VAL A 212 -22.23 2.75 13.10
N SER A 213 -22.13 2.13 11.92
CA SER A 213 -23.30 1.87 11.06
C SER A 213 -24.33 0.94 11.74
N ARG A 214 -23.87 -0.07 12.48
CA ARG A 214 -24.72 -1.00 13.23
C ARG A 214 -25.40 -0.32 14.42
N LYS A 215 -24.68 0.53 15.17
CA LYS A 215 -25.23 1.33 16.26
C LYS A 215 -26.28 2.32 15.74
N ARG A 216 -25.98 3.03 14.64
CA ARG A 216 -26.93 3.93 13.98
C ARG A 216 -28.16 3.16 13.49
N ALA A 217 -28.00 2.02 12.81
CA ALA A 217 -29.13 1.21 12.36
C ALA A 217 -30.01 0.71 13.52
N ARG A 218 -29.43 0.39 14.69
CA ARG A 218 -30.19 0.05 15.91
C ARG A 218 -30.92 1.27 16.48
N ALA A 219 -30.27 2.43 16.55
CA ALA A 219 -30.91 3.67 16.99
C ALA A 219 -32.10 4.06 16.08
N PHE A 220 -31.94 3.96 14.75
CA PHE A 220 -33.03 4.19 13.79
C PHE A 220 -34.15 3.15 13.86
N LYS A 221 -33.84 1.89 14.21
CA LYS A 221 -34.88 0.88 14.47
C LYS A 221 -35.65 1.17 15.75
N ASN A 222 -34.97 1.64 16.81
CA ASN A 222 -35.58 1.97 18.09
C ASN A 222 -36.31 3.32 18.08
N SER A 223 -36.02 4.20 17.13
CA SER A 223 -36.71 5.49 16.95
C SER A 223 -37.89 5.42 15.98
N ARG A 224 -38.30 4.22 15.52
CA ARG A 224 -39.52 4.08 14.72
C ARG A 224 -40.72 4.33 15.63
N THR A 225 -41.43 5.42 15.36
CA THR A 225 -42.75 5.67 15.93
C THR A 225 -43.67 4.47 15.62
N HIS A 226 -44.05 3.74 16.67
CA HIS A 226 -45.06 2.69 16.58
C HIS A 226 -46.43 3.37 16.65
N TYR A 227 -47.16 3.39 15.54
CA TYR A 227 -48.58 3.73 15.57
C TYR A 227 -49.34 2.54 16.18
N VAL A 228 -49.72 2.68 17.44
CA VAL A 228 -50.60 1.72 18.12
C VAL A 228 -52.03 2.08 17.71
N ASN A 229 -52.76 1.12 17.15
CA ASN A 229 -54.21 1.27 16.96
C ASN A 229 -54.86 1.23 18.35
N GLN A 230 -55.06 2.40 18.95
CA GLN A 230 -55.96 2.55 20.09
C GLN A 230 -57.38 2.50 19.55
N GLY A 231 -57.88 1.27 19.33
CA GLY A 231 -59.32 1.07 19.09
C GLY A 231 -60.13 1.71 20.22
N PRO A 232 -61.34 2.21 19.95
CA PRO A 232 -62.14 2.90 20.96
C PRO A 232 -62.36 1.99 22.17
N ALA A 233 -62.27 2.57 23.37
CA ALA A 233 -62.54 1.84 24.61
C ALA A 233 -63.96 1.28 24.56
N ASN A 234 -64.07 -0.06 24.47
CA ASN A 234 -65.35 -0.75 24.50
C ASN A 234 -65.94 -0.71 25.91
N ASN A 235 -66.47 0.45 26.30
CA ASN A 235 -67.40 0.61 27.42
C ASN A 235 -68.58 1.44 26.93
N PHE A 236 -69.37 0.88 26.02
CA PHE A 236 -70.72 1.37 25.77
C PHE A 236 -71.70 0.22 25.93
N SER A 237 -72.38 0.27 27.07
CA SER A 237 -73.60 -0.43 27.40
C SER A 237 -74.56 -0.38 26.21
N ALA A 238 -74.97 -1.54 25.72
CA ALA A 238 -75.99 -1.63 24.68
C ALA A 238 -77.36 -1.14 25.19
N PRO A 239 -78.15 -0.51 24.32
CA PRO A 239 -79.57 -0.81 24.22
C PRO A 239 -79.95 -1.25 22.79
N PRO A 240 -81.13 -1.86 22.62
CA PRO A 240 -81.35 -2.89 21.62
C PRO A 240 -81.72 -2.36 20.22
N SER A 241 -81.37 -3.20 19.25
CA SER A 241 -81.87 -3.35 17.87
C SER A 241 -82.96 -2.39 17.36
N ASN A 242 -82.69 -1.71 16.24
CA ASN A 242 -83.27 -2.05 14.92
C ASN A 242 -82.89 -1.01 13.86
N ALA A 243 -82.97 -1.45 12.60
CA ALA A 243 -82.78 -0.72 11.34
C ALA A 243 -81.36 -0.74 10.77
N GLY A 244 -81.26 -1.29 9.55
CA GLY A 244 -80.04 -1.55 8.83
C GLY A 244 -79.27 -0.30 8.37
N GLY A 245 -78.02 -0.56 8.01
CA GLY A 245 -77.09 0.44 7.49
C GLY A 245 -75.72 0.23 8.11
N GLU A 246 -74.76 -0.20 7.29
CA GLU A 246 -73.36 -0.23 7.67
C GLU A 246 -72.94 1.13 8.26
N PRO A 247 -72.22 1.18 9.39
CA PRO A 247 -71.71 2.45 9.88
C PRO A 247 -70.59 2.93 8.96
N MET A 248 -70.94 3.85 8.06
CA MET A 248 -69.98 4.66 7.29
C MET A 248 -68.92 5.22 8.23
N LYS A 249 -67.65 5.03 7.87
CA LYS A 249 -66.50 5.71 8.49
C LYS A 249 -66.76 7.21 8.44
N ARG A 250 -67.12 7.79 9.59
CA ARG A 250 -67.26 9.24 9.73
C ARG A 250 -65.86 9.84 9.72
N TYR A 251 -65.45 10.36 8.55
CA TYR A 251 -64.33 11.28 8.46
C TYR A 251 -64.69 12.56 9.23
N SER A 252 -63.74 13.11 9.98
CA SER A 252 -63.92 14.37 10.69
C SER A 252 -64.16 15.51 9.68
N ALA A 253 -64.95 16.52 10.07
CA ALA A 253 -65.25 17.67 9.21
C ALA A 253 -63.99 18.39 8.69
N GLN A 254 -62.88 18.30 9.43
CA GLN A 254 -61.57 18.84 9.05
C GLN A 254 -60.88 18.10 7.89
N ALA A 255 -61.31 16.87 7.55
CA ALA A 255 -60.76 16.11 6.42
C ALA A 255 -61.39 16.50 5.06
N TYR A 256 -62.54 17.18 5.06
CA TYR A 256 -63.22 17.62 3.84
C TYR A 256 -62.66 18.94 3.30
N GLU A 257 -62.07 19.79 4.16
CA GLU A 257 -61.53 21.10 3.77
C GLU A 257 -60.06 21.06 3.32
N ALA A 258 -59.34 19.96 3.55
CA ALA A 258 -57.91 19.85 3.23
C ALA A 258 -57.60 19.25 1.84
N HIS A 259 -58.61 18.97 1.01
CA HIS A 259 -58.44 18.36 -0.31
C HIS A 259 -59.17 19.14 -1.41
N THR A 260 -58.59 20.27 -1.84
CA THR A 260 -58.79 20.76 -3.21
C THR A 260 -58.06 19.83 -4.18
N TYR A 261 -58.80 18.99 -4.90
CA TYR A 261 -58.28 18.23 -6.03
C TYR A 261 -58.17 19.14 -7.26
N PRO A 262 -56.97 19.31 -7.86
CA PRO A 262 -56.86 19.89 -9.18
C PRO A 262 -57.12 18.76 -10.18
N HIS A 263 -58.35 18.65 -10.68
CA HIS A 263 -58.68 18.14 -12.03
C HIS A 263 -60.20 17.98 -12.15
N GLY A 264 -60.84 19.01 -12.70
CA GLY A 264 -62.17 18.90 -13.29
C GLY A 264 -62.05 18.30 -14.69
N TYR A 265 -62.78 17.22 -14.94
CA TYR A 265 -63.08 16.70 -16.26
C TYR A 265 -63.80 17.77 -17.08
N ASN A 266 -63.37 17.99 -18.33
CA ASN A 266 -64.26 18.37 -19.41
C ASN A 266 -63.86 17.62 -20.67
N ALA A 267 -64.90 17.16 -21.37
CA ALA A 267 -64.85 16.33 -22.56
C ALA A 267 -64.59 17.15 -23.85
N ASP A 268 -64.20 16.39 -24.87
CA ASP A 268 -64.31 16.63 -26.31
C ASP A 268 -63.19 17.33 -27.12
N ASN A 269 -62.76 16.53 -28.11
CA ASN A 269 -62.38 16.84 -29.49
C ASN A 269 -60.95 17.26 -29.86
N ASN A 270 -60.32 16.31 -30.56
CA ASN A 270 -59.60 16.42 -31.84
C ASN A 270 -58.23 17.15 -31.93
N GLN A 271 -57.36 16.49 -32.73
CA GLN A 271 -56.17 16.95 -33.45
C GLN A 271 -54.77 16.77 -32.82
N GLN A 272 -54.05 15.75 -33.34
CA GLN A 272 -52.83 15.87 -34.18
C GLN A 272 -51.54 16.46 -33.54
N GLU A 273 -50.48 15.64 -33.51
CA GLU A 273 -49.03 15.99 -33.35
C GLU A 273 -48.55 17.08 -34.35
N PRO A 274 -47.34 17.72 -34.29
CA PRO A 274 -46.06 17.26 -33.66
C PRO A 274 -45.07 18.33 -33.08
N SER A 275 -43.98 17.82 -32.47
CA SER A 275 -42.55 18.25 -32.53
C SER A 275 -42.02 19.61 -31.98
N ALA A 276 -40.77 19.51 -31.48
CA ALA A 276 -39.71 20.52 -31.25
C ALA A 276 -39.86 21.33 -29.93
N GLU A 277 -38.82 21.64 -29.14
CA GLU A 277 -37.45 22.01 -29.47
C GLU A 277 -36.49 21.67 -28.31
N MET A 278 -35.25 21.45 -28.72
CA MET A 278 -34.04 21.20 -27.96
C MET A 278 -33.51 22.55 -27.46
N ASP A 279 -33.07 22.66 -26.20
CA ASP A 279 -32.13 23.73 -25.87
C ASP A 279 -31.13 23.34 -24.78
N SER A 280 -29.88 23.52 -25.17
CA SER A 280 -28.62 23.24 -24.51
C SER A 280 -28.38 24.18 -23.33
N ILE A 281 -27.86 23.66 -22.22
CA ILE A 281 -27.20 24.51 -21.21
C ILE A 281 -25.70 24.23 -21.21
N ASP A 282 -25.02 25.34 -21.47
CA ASP A 282 -23.62 25.65 -21.65
C ASP A 282 -22.76 25.31 -20.41
N THR A 283 -21.59 24.71 -20.65
CA THR A 283 -20.58 24.35 -19.63
C THR A 283 -19.32 25.22 -19.72
N SER A 284 -19.46 26.50 -20.03
CA SER A 284 -18.34 27.44 -19.90
C SER A 284 -18.22 27.95 -18.46
N ASN A 285 -17.43 27.27 -17.62
CA ASN A 285 -16.62 27.90 -16.55
C ASN A 285 -15.73 26.89 -15.79
N LEU A 286 -15.02 26.04 -16.54
CA LEU A 286 -13.81 25.38 -16.05
C LEU A 286 -12.61 26.23 -16.49
N LYS A 287 -12.00 26.96 -15.54
CA LYS A 287 -10.66 27.52 -15.71
C LYS A 287 -9.68 26.76 -14.80
N LEU A 288 -8.60 26.36 -15.45
CA LEU A 288 -7.38 25.72 -14.93
C LEU A 288 -6.67 26.57 -13.87
#